data_AF-A0A353BJL4-F1
#
_entry.id   AF-A0A353BJL4-F1
#
_cell.length_a   1.000
_cell.length_b   1.000
_cell.length_c   1.000
_cell.angle_alpha   90.00
_cell.angle_beta   90.00
_cell.angle_gamma   90.00
#
_symmetry.space_group_name_H-M   'P 1'
#
loop_
_entity.id
_entity.type
_entity.pdbx_description
1 polymer ?
#
loop_
_entity_poly.entity_id
_entity_poly.type
_entity_poly.pdbx_seq_one_letter_code
_entity_poly.pdbx_strand_id
1 'polypeptide(L)'
;MPPIKKKKTVKRLLKQGDRAASALAKAVASEKLGIESYLRFARQTANTSGKDMFIRLAQDEFEHMNALEKELDRLQDGKPCVRINIRHSDIEEIVPQLDSPMAKIQAGQGTADDLSALNIALELERRAVVFYKRERDLAPDAAFKALFARLAVMEEAHYSLIQAELDHIKDMGFWFGIQEFTLEGE
;
A
#
# COMPACT_ATOMS: atom_id res chain seq x y z
N MET A 1 22.62 46.66 -11.36
CA MET A 1 22.82 45.33 -10.72
C MET A 1 21.63 44.42 -11.05
N PRO A 2 21.76 43.42 -11.92
CA PRO A 2 20.69 42.47 -12.26
C PRO A 2 20.73 41.19 -11.39
N PRO A 3 19.71 40.30 -11.43
CA PRO A 3 19.08 39.75 -10.24
C PRO A 3 19.67 38.41 -9.76
N ILE A 4 20.43 38.44 -8.68
CA ILE A 4 20.95 37.23 -8.01
C ILE A 4 19.82 36.38 -7.39
N LYS A 5 18.69 36.99 -7.01
CA LYS A 5 17.55 36.30 -6.36
C LYS A 5 16.76 35.36 -7.29
N LYS A 6 16.67 35.66 -8.60
CA LYS A 6 15.91 34.83 -9.56
C LYS A 6 16.60 33.49 -9.84
N LYS A 7 17.93 33.46 -10.00
CA LYS A 7 18.71 32.23 -10.27
C LYS A 7 18.67 31.21 -9.12
N LYS A 8 18.75 31.67 -7.86
CA LYS A 8 18.64 30.79 -6.68
C LYS A 8 17.26 30.13 -6.55
N THR A 9 16.20 30.89 -6.88
CA THR A 9 14.82 30.40 -6.80
C THR A 9 14.53 29.33 -7.85
N VAL A 10 14.95 29.55 -9.10
CA VAL A 10 14.79 28.57 -10.19
C VAL A 10 15.57 27.27 -9.91
N LYS A 11 16.81 27.37 -9.43
CA LYS A 11 17.62 26.19 -9.07
C LYS A 11 16.99 25.36 -7.93
N ARG A 12 16.29 26.02 -6.99
CA ARG A 12 15.57 25.34 -5.90
C ARG A 12 14.34 24.59 -6.43
N LEU A 13 13.58 25.21 -7.33
CA LEU A 13 12.40 24.59 -7.94
C LEU A 13 12.76 23.35 -8.77
N LEU A 14 13.81 23.43 -9.59
CA LEU A 14 14.31 22.28 -10.36
C LEU A 14 14.73 21.13 -9.43
N LYS A 15 15.52 21.42 -8.39
CA LYS A 15 15.94 20.41 -7.41
C LYS A 15 14.77 19.78 -6.64
N GLN A 16 13.69 20.53 -6.40
CA GLN A 16 12.48 20.03 -5.77
C GLN A 16 11.68 19.12 -6.72
N GLY A 17 11.57 19.48 -8.00
CA GLY A 17 10.97 18.64 -9.03
C GLY A 17 11.71 17.30 -9.21
N ASP A 18 13.04 17.34 -9.29
CA ASP A 18 13.88 16.14 -9.42
C ASP A 18 13.70 15.17 -8.24
N ARG A 19 13.56 15.72 -7.02
CA ARG A 19 13.30 14.93 -5.81
C ARG A 19 11.93 14.26 -5.87
N ALA A 20 10.89 15.02 -6.22
CA ALA A 20 9.52 14.51 -6.28
C ALA A 20 9.40 13.40 -7.33
N ALA A 21 10.00 13.58 -8.51
CA ALA A 21 10.04 12.56 -9.55
C ALA A 21 10.77 11.29 -9.07
N SER A 22 11.90 11.44 -8.37
CA SER A 22 12.63 10.31 -7.80
C SER A 22 11.84 9.57 -6.71
N ALA A 23 11.08 10.29 -5.87
CA ALA A 23 10.22 9.68 -4.86
C ALA A 23 9.08 8.87 -5.49
N LEU A 24 8.39 9.46 -6.47
CA LEU A 24 7.33 8.79 -7.23
C LEU A 24 7.84 7.54 -7.96
N ALA A 25 8.99 7.62 -8.65
CA ALA A 25 9.55 6.47 -9.34
C ALA A 25 9.90 5.31 -8.39
N LYS A 26 10.39 5.62 -7.18
CA LYS A 26 10.63 4.61 -6.14
C LYS A 26 9.33 4.02 -5.59
N ALA A 27 8.31 4.84 -5.40
CA ALA A 27 6.98 4.40 -4.99
C ALA A 27 6.39 3.42 -6.01
N VAL A 28 6.39 3.78 -7.30
CA VAL A 28 5.93 2.88 -8.39
C VAL A 28 6.68 1.55 -8.38
N ALA A 29 8.00 1.57 -8.17
CA ALA A 29 8.78 0.33 -8.08
C ALA A 29 8.45 -0.50 -6.83
N SER A 30 8.10 0.15 -5.71
CA SER A 30 7.63 -0.50 -4.48
C SER A 30 6.32 -1.24 -4.75
N GLU A 31 5.32 -0.56 -5.34
CA GLU A 31 4.01 -1.19 -5.56
C GLU A 31 4.11 -2.34 -6.55
N LYS A 32 4.93 -2.20 -7.60
CA LYS A 32 5.21 -3.31 -8.54
C LYS A 32 5.78 -4.54 -7.82
N LEU A 33 6.71 -4.33 -6.89
CA LEU A 33 7.25 -5.41 -6.07
C LEU A 33 6.19 -6.04 -5.16
N GLY A 34 5.29 -5.22 -4.60
CA GLY A 34 4.11 -5.66 -3.84
C GLY A 34 3.21 -6.57 -4.67
N ILE A 35 2.73 -6.08 -5.82
CA ILE A 35 1.89 -6.84 -6.78
C ILE A 35 2.53 -8.18 -7.15
N GLU A 36 3.80 -8.17 -7.59
CA GLU A 36 4.51 -9.38 -7.99
C GLU A 36 4.64 -10.38 -6.84
N SER A 37 4.86 -9.88 -5.62
CA SER A 37 4.99 -10.71 -4.43
C SER A 37 3.66 -11.32 -4.01
N TYR A 38 2.60 -10.51 -3.96
CA TYR A 38 1.27 -10.99 -3.59
C TYR A 38 0.70 -11.99 -4.58
N LEU A 39 0.85 -11.75 -5.89
CA LEU A 39 0.43 -12.73 -6.89
C LEU A 39 1.24 -14.03 -6.81
N ARG A 40 2.52 -13.97 -6.41
CA ARG A 40 3.34 -15.16 -6.17
C ARG A 40 2.87 -15.91 -4.93
N PHE A 41 2.59 -15.22 -3.83
CA PHE A 41 2.09 -15.83 -2.59
C PHE A 41 0.71 -16.47 -2.81
N ALA A 42 -0.21 -15.78 -3.48
CA ALA A 42 -1.51 -16.32 -3.85
C ALA A 42 -1.42 -17.63 -4.65
N ARG A 43 -0.43 -17.78 -5.53
CA ARG A 43 -0.20 -19.02 -6.29
C ARG A 43 0.34 -20.16 -5.43
N GLN A 44 1.08 -19.84 -4.36
CA GLN A 44 1.72 -20.81 -3.48
C GLN A 44 0.79 -21.26 -2.34
N THR A 45 -0.13 -20.40 -1.92
CA THR A 45 -1.11 -20.69 -0.87
C THR A 45 -2.21 -21.59 -1.41
N ALA A 46 -2.35 -22.78 -0.79
CA ALA A 46 -3.39 -23.75 -1.14
C ALA A 46 -4.76 -23.33 -0.58
N ASN A 47 -4.77 -22.63 0.56
CA ASN A 47 -5.98 -22.16 1.21
C ASN A 47 -6.68 -21.07 0.37
N THR A 48 -7.97 -21.22 0.13
CA THR A 48 -8.74 -20.24 -0.66
C THR A 48 -8.79 -18.87 0.01
N SER A 49 -9.04 -18.81 1.32
CA SER A 49 -9.11 -17.52 2.05
C SER A 49 -7.78 -16.77 1.97
N GLY A 50 -6.67 -17.46 2.25
CA GLY A 50 -5.34 -16.86 2.15
C GLY A 50 -4.97 -16.42 0.73
N LYS A 51 -5.37 -17.21 -0.27
CA LYS A 51 -5.20 -16.84 -1.69
C LYS A 51 -5.99 -15.58 -2.03
N ASP A 52 -7.24 -15.50 -1.63
CA ASP A 52 -8.12 -14.36 -1.92
C ASP A 52 -7.63 -13.10 -1.22
N MET A 53 -7.14 -13.21 0.02
CA MET A 53 -6.47 -12.11 0.73
C MET A 53 -5.29 -11.55 -0.07
N PHE A 54 -4.38 -12.41 -0.54
CA PHE A 54 -3.25 -11.96 -1.35
C PHE A 54 -3.68 -11.38 -2.70
N ILE A 55 -4.75 -11.89 -3.33
CA ILE A 55 -5.28 -11.32 -4.57
C ILE A 55 -5.83 -9.90 -4.32
N ARG A 56 -6.55 -9.68 -3.22
CA ARG A 56 -7.08 -8.36 -2.84
C ARG A 56 -5.95 -7.37 -2.56
N LEU A 57 -4.93 -7.77 -1.82
CA LEU A 57 -3.72 -6.94 -1.61
C LEU A 57 -3.07 -6.56 -2.95
N ALA A 58 -2.91 -7.50 -3.88
CA ALA A 58 -2.37 -7.21 -5.21
C ALA A 58 -3.23 -6.22 -6.03
N GLN A 59 -4.55 -6.22 -5.82
CA GLN A 59 -5.46 -5.28 -6.48
C GLN A 59 -5.28 -3.86 -5.94
N ASP A 60 -5.23 -3.69 -4.61
CA ASP A 60 -4.99 -2.39 -3.97
C ASP A 60 -3.64 -1.80 -4.42
N GLU A 61 -2.58 -2.62 -4.41
CA GLU A 61 -1.25 -2.20 -4.87
C GLU A 61 -1.24 -1.76 -6.35
N PHE A 62 -2.06 -2.40 -7.18
CA PHE A 62 -2.22 -1.99 -8.57
C PHE A 62 -2.92 -0.62 -8.68
N GLU A 63 -3.91 -0.33 -7.84
CA GLU A 63 -4.53 0.99 -7.78
C GLU A 63 -3.55 2.06 -7.29
N HIS A 64 -2.74 1.74 -6.28
CA HIS A 64 -1.68 2.62 -5.77
C HIS A 64 -0.68 2.96 -6.87
N MET A 65 -0.16 1.92 -7.55
CA MET A 65 0.79 2.05 -8.65
C MET A 65 0.23 2.96 -9.75
N ASN A 66 -1.03 2.75 -10.16
CA ASN A 66 -1.67 3.56 -11.19
C ASN A 66 -1.81 5.04 -10.78
N ALA A 67 -2.11 5.32 -9.50
CA ALA A 67 -2.18 6.69 -9.01
C ALA A 67 -0.80 7.37 -9.03
N LEU A 68 0.24 6.64 -8.63
CA LEU A 68 1.62 7.12 -8.61
C LEU A 68 2.18 7.34 -10.03
N GLU A 69 1.93 6.44 -10.97
CA GLU A 69 2.34 6.57 -12.38
C GLU A 69 1.69 7.81 -13.02
N LYS A 70 0.39 8.04 -12.77
CA LYS A 70 -0.30 9.25 -13.25
C LYS A 70 0.34 10.53 -12.75
N GLU A 71 0.73 10.61 -11.47
CA GLU A 71 1.41 11.81 -10.95
C GLU A 71 2.84 11.94 -11.47
N LEU A 72 3.53 10.82 -11.73
CA LEU A 72 4.86 10.84 -12.32
C LEU A 72 4.82 11.40 -13.74
N ASP A 73 3.88 10.94 -14.57
CA ASP A 73 3.68 11.42 -15.92
C ASP A 73 3.34 12.92 -15.94
N ARG A 74 2.45 13.37 -15.04
CA ARG A 74 2.13 14.80 -14.91
C ARG A 74 3.35 15.64 -14.57
N LEU A 75 4.18 15.17 -13.64
CA LEU A 75 5.37 15.89 -13.23
C LEU A 75 6.40 15.95 -14.37
N GLN A 76 6.56 14.87 -15.13
CA GLN A 76 7.42 14.82 -16.32
C GLN A 76 6.94 15.77 -17.43
N ASP A 77 5.63 15.94 -17.58
CA ASP A 77 5.00 16.93 -18.46
C ASP A 77 5.16 18.39 -17.97
N GLY A 78 5.81 18.61 -16.83
CA GLY A 78 5.94 19.92 -16.19
C GLY A 78 4.63 20.46 -15.60
N LYS A 79 3.61 19.60 -15.44
CA LYS A 79 2.34 19.96 -14.81
C LYS A 79 2.50 19.87 -13.29
N PRO A 80 1.82 20.75 -12.53
CA PRO A 80 1.80 20.62 -11.08
C PRO A 80 1.07 19.33 -10.68
N CYS A 81 1.52 18.77 -9.55
CA CYS A 81 0.84 17.68 -8.87
C CYS A 81 -0.58 18.10 -8.50
N VAL A 82 -1.52 17.18 -8.62
CA VAL A 82 -2.90 17.41 -8.20
C VAL A 82 -3.23 16.46 -7.06
N ARG A 83 -4.17 16.88 -6.22
CA ARG A 83 -4.68 15.98 -5.18
C ARG A 83 -5.49 14.88 -5.86
N ILE A 84 -4.91 13.69 -5.93
CA ILE A 84 -5.66 12.48 -6.32
C ILE A 84 -6.44 11.99 -5.11
N ASN A 85 -7.70 11.62 -5.35
CA ASN A 85 -8.47 10.85 -4.39
C ASN A 85 -8.32 9.36 -4.75
N ILE A 86 -7.57 8.62 -3.95
CA ILE A 86 -7.57 7.15 -4.00
C ILE A 86 -8.76 6.70 -3.16
N ARG A 87 -9.61 5.85 -3.74
CA ARG A 87 -10.82 5.35 -3.06
C ARG A 87 -10.43 4.59 -1.79
N HIS A 88 -11.36 4.52 -0.85
CA HIS A 88 -11.21 3.65 0.31
C HIS A 88 -11.25 2.21 -0.17
N SER A 89 -10.35 1.36 0.30
CA SER A 89 -10.34 -0.05 -0.11
C SER A 89 -11.18 -0.91 0.83
N ASP A 90 -11.65 -2.05 0.33
CA ASP A 90 -12.39 -3.03 1.12
C ASP A 90 -11.56 -3.48 2.35
N ILE A 91 -10.23 -3.53 2.22
CA ILE A 91 -9.32 -3.90 3.32
C ILE A 91 -9.43 -2.89 4.47
N GLU A 92 -9.44 -1.59 4.16
CA GLU A 92 -9.59 -0.55 5.18
C GLU A 92 -10.94 -0.63 5.91
N GLU A 93 -12.00 -1.15 5.26
CA GLU A 93 -13.31 -1.36 5.88
C GLU A 93 -13.32 -2.59 6.82
N ILE A 94 -12.47 -3.58 6.53
CA ILE A 94 -12.36 -4.82 7.31
C ILE A 94 -11.46 -4.63 8.53
N VAL A 95 -10.42 -3.79 8.45
CA VAL A 95 -9.44 -3.61 9.55
C VAL A 95 -10.07 -3.34 10.93
N PRO A 96 -11.09 -2.46 11.07
CA PRO A 96 -11.76 -2.23 12.35
C PRO A 96 -12.45 -3.46 12.96
N GLN A 97 -12.68 -4.51 12.15
CA GLN A 97 -13.44 -5.70 12.51
C GLN A 97 -12.54 -6.92 12.83
N LEU A 98 -11.22 -6.81 12.63
CA LEU A 98 -10.27 -7.91 12.79
C LEU A 98 -10.24 -8.48 14.23
N ASP A 99 -10.52 -7.65 15.24
CA ASP A 99 -10.59 -8.07 16.65
C ASP A 99 -11.94 -8.68 17.03
N SER A 100 -12.92 -8.70 16.12
CA SER A 100 -14.27 -9.17 16.43
C SER A 100 -14.31 -10.71 16.56
N PRO A 101 -15.14 -11.26 17.48
CA PRO A 101 -15.33 -12.71 17.59
C PRO A 101 -15.87 -13.37 16.31
N MET A 102 -16.57 -12.61 15.46
CA MET A 102 -17.13 -13.08 14.18
C MET A 102 -16.06 -13.32 13.11
N ALA A 103 -14.90 -12.66 13.20
CA ALA A 103 -13.78 -12.87 12.28
C ALA A 103 -13.08 -14.23 12.47
N LYS A 104 -13.40 -14.98 13.54
CA LYS A 104 -12.69 -16.20 13.95
C LYS A 104 -13.31 -17.48 13.40
N ILE A 105 -13.78 -17.47 12.16
CA ILE A 105 -14.20 -18.70 11.48
C ILE A 105 -12.94 -19.42 11.04
N GLN A 106 -12.82 -20.72 11.34
CA GLN A 106 -11.71 -21.54 10.88
C GLN A 106 -11.83 -21.79 9.37
N ALA A 107 -10.93 -21.22 8.57
CA ALA A 107 -10.85 -21.52 7.15
C ALA A 107 -9.59 -22.33 6.87
N GLY A 108 -9.61 -23.65 7.06
CA GLY A 108 -8.52 -24.54 6.65
C GLY A 108 -7.16 -24.32 7.34
N GLN A 109 -6.29 -25.31 7.28
CA GLN A 109 -5.00 -25.29 7.98
C GLN A 109 -4.01 -24.33 7.32
N GLY A 110 -3.22 -23.61 8.14
CA GLY A 110 -2.06 -22.85 7.68
C GLY A 110 -0.81 -23.74 7.62
N THR A 111 0.14 -23.37 6.76
CA THR A 111 1.40 -24.09 6.57
C THR A 111 2.62 -23.25 6.97
N ALA A 112 3.79 -23.87 7.08
CA ALA A 112 5.04 -23.15 7.33
C ALA A 112 5.41 -22.20 6.16
N ASP A 113 5.04 -22.56 4.94
CA ASP A 113 5.25 -21.73 3.75
C ASP A 113 4.31 -20.52 3.78
N ASP A 114 3.06 -20.70 4.22
CA ASP A 114 2.10 -19.60 4.43
C ASP A 114 2.61 -18.60 5.48
N LEU A 115 3.08 -19.09 6.63
CA LEU A 115 3.70 -18.24 7.66
C LEU A 115 4.90 -17.48 7.10
N SER A 116 5.73 -18.12 6.28
CA SER A 116 6.89 -17.48 5.64
C SER A 116 6.46 -16.38 4.67
N ALA A 117 5.43 -16.62 3.84
CA ALA A 117 4.87 -15.62 2.93
C ALA A 117 4.31 -14.42 3.69
N LEU A 118 3.53 -14.65 4.76
CA LEU A 118 2.96 -13.59 5.59
C LEU A 118 4.03 -12.73 6.28
N ASN A 119 5.11 -13.33 6.78
CA ASN A 119 6.22 -12.56 7.37
C ASN A 119 6.94 -11.68 6.31
N ILE A 120 7.11 -12.18 5.09
CA ILE A 120 7.70 -11.38 4.00
C ILE A 120 6.76 -10.23 3.64
N ALA A 121 5.46 -10.50 3.52
CA ALA A 121 4.43 -9.49 3.26
C ALA A 121 4.44 -8.38 4.32
N LEU A 122 4.47 -8.72 5.62
CA LEU A 122 4.56 -7.73 6.69
C LEU A 122 5.78 -6.81 6.58
N GLU A 123 6.94 -7.36 6.21
CA GLU A 123 8.14 -6.56 6.05
C GLU A 123 8.09 -5.65 4.82
N LEU A 124 7.41 -6.08 3.75
CA LEU A 124 7.13 -5.20 2.59
C LEU A 124 6.25 -4.02 3.02
N GLU A 125 5.13 -4.30 3.68
CA GLU A 125 4.19 -3.26 4.14
C GLU A 125 4.84 -2.30 5.13
N ARG A 126 5.57 -2.83 6.11
CA ARG A 126 6.28 -2.01 7.09
C ARG A 126 7.27 -1.05 6.41
N ARG A 127 7.96 -1.50 5.36
CA ARG A 127 8.87 -0.64 4.58
C ARG A 127 8.11 0.40 3.78
N ALA A 128 6.99 0.03 3.17
CA ALA A 128 6.14 0.95 2.41
C ALA A 128 5.57 2.06 3.32
N VAL A 129 5.00 1.70 4.47
CA VAL A 129 4.53 2.66 5.50
C VAL A 129 5.63 3.65 5.90
N VAL A 130 6.82 3.14 6.24
CA VAL A 130 7.96 3.99 6.63
C VAL A 130 8.39 4.91 5.48
N PHE A 131 8.43 4.37 4.27
CA PHE A 131 8.78 5.13 3.07
C PHE A 131 7.77 6.26 2.81
N TYR A 132 6.47 5.96 2.83
CA TYR A 132 5.43 6.95 2.54
C TYR A 132 5.33 8.04 3.60
N LYS A 133 5.42 7.68 4.89
CA LYS A 133 5.50 8.69 5.96
C LYS A 133 6.70 9.62 5.80
N ARG A 134 7.86 9.05 5.44
CA ARG A 134 9.07 9.84 5.21
C ARG A 134 8.93 10.78 4.01
N GLU A 135 8.43 10.30 2.88
CA GLU A 135 8.29 11.15 1.70
C GLU A 135 7.17 12.19 1.85
N ARG A 136 6.09 11.89 2.59
CA ARG A 136 5.12 12.89 3.06
C ARG A 136 5.81 14.03 3.81
N ASP A 137 6.67 13.71 4.78
CA ASP A 137 7.30 14.73 5.62
C ASP A 137 8.30 15.59 4.85
N LEU A 138 8.91 15.02 3.80
CA LEU A 138 9.89 15.68 2.96
C LEU A 138 9.28 16.38 1.72
N ALA A 139 8.02 16.10 1.41
CA ALA A 139 7.32 16.71 0.29
C ALA A 139 7.13 18.23 0.52
N PRO A 140 7.48 19.09 -0.45
CA PRO A 140 7.32 20.53 -0.32
C PRO A 140 5.90 21.03 -0.62
N ASP A 141 5.12 20.24 -1.36
CA ASP A 141 3.81 20.62 -1.89
C ASP A 141 2.66 19.84 -1.21
N ALA A 142 1.53 20.50 -1.03
CA ALA A 142 0.40 19.95 -0.29
C ALA A 142 -0.27 18.75 -0.98
N ALA A 143 -0.27 18.69 -2.32
CA ALA A 143 -0.83 17.57 -3.05
C ALA A 143 0.04 16.32 -2.88
N PHE A 144 1.37 16.46 -2.99
CA PHE A 144 2.30 15.37 -2.70
C PHE A 144 2.20 14.86 -1.26
N LYS A 145 2.08 15.77 -0.29
CA LYS A 145 1.85 15.40 1.11
C LYS A 145 0.57 14.59 1.28
N ALA A 146 -0.52 15.03 0.64
CA ALA A 146 -1.79 14.34 0.73
C ALA A 146 -1.73 12.94 0.09
N LEU A 147 -1.09 12.80 -1.07
CA LEU A 147 -0.91 11.52 -1.74
C LEU A 147 -0.13 10.52 -0.88
N PHE A 148 1.06 10.89 -0.40
CA PHE A 148 1.86 9.98 0.43
C PHE A 148 1.25 9.73 1.81
N ALA A 149 0.51 10.70 2.37
CA ALA A 149 -0.26 10.45 3.59
C ALA A 149 -1.38 9.43 3.35
N ARG A 150 -2.06 9.50 2.21
CA ARG A 150 -3.12 8.56 1.82
C ARG A 150 -2.57 7.14 1.65
N LEU A 151 -1.46 7.00 0.91
CA LEU A 151 -0.78 5.71 0.71
C LEU A 151 -0.31 5.11 2.04
N ALA A 152 0.31 5.91 2.91
CA ALA A 152 0.74 5.42 4.23
C ALA A 152 -0.41 4.83 5.07
N VAL A 153 -1.63 5.35 4.95
CA VAL A 153 -2.81 4.80 5.66
C VAL A 153 -3.25 3.46 5.05
N MET A 154 -3.22 3.31 3.72
CA MET A 154 -3.58 2.05 3.07
C MET A 154 -2.58 0.94 3.40
N GLU A 155 -1.28 1.25 3.36
CA GLU A 155 -0.25 0.25 3.74
C GLU A 155 -0.31 -0.12 5.23
N GLU A 156 -0.77 0.78 6.11
CA GLU A 156 -1.05 0.44 7.51
C GLU A 156 -2.24 -0.52 7.65
N ALA A 157 -3.26 -0.37 6.80
CA ALA A 157 -4.39 -1.28 6.76
C ALA A 157 -3.98 -2.66 6.23
N HIS A 158 -3.18 -2.71 5.16
CA HIS A 158 -2.57 -3.95 4.65
C HIS A 158 -1.75 -4.66 5.73
N TYR A 159 -0.84 -3.92 6.39
CA TYR A 159 -0.04 -4.45 7.49
C TYR A 159 -0.92 -5.07 8.59
N SER A 160 -1.98 -4.36 8.98
CA SER A 160 -2.89 -4.80 10.05
C SER A 160 -3.63 -6.09 9.68
N LEU A 161 -4.13 -6.18 8.44
CA LEU A 161 -4.76 -7.39 7.90
C LEU A 161 -3.80 -8.58 7.93
N ILE A 162 -2.60 -8.41 7.37
CA ILE A 162 -1.59 -9.49 7.29
C ILE A 162 -1.12 -9.90 8.69
N GLN A 163 -0.98 -8.95 9.61
CA GLN A 163 -0.55 -9.22 10.98
C GLN A 163 -1.59 -10.04 11.72
N ALA A 164 -2.86 -9.67 11.59
CA ALA A 164 -3.95 -10.43 12.17
C ALA A 164 -3.94 -11.87 11.63
N GLU A 165 -3.81 -12.05 10.31
CA GLU A 165 -3.77 -13.37 9.68
C GLU A 165 -2.62 -14.25 10.22
N LEU A 166 -1.44 -13.64 10.32
CA LEU A 166 -0.26 -14.31 10.88
C LEU A 166 -0.49 -14.77 12.32
N ASP A 167 -1.09 -13.92 13.15
CA ASP A 167 -1.37 -14.22 14.55
C ASP A 167 -2.44 -15.31 14.66
N HIS A 168 -3.45 -15.31 13.78
CA HIS A 168 -4.48 -16.34 13.77
C HIS A 168 -3.93 -17.73 13.42
N ILE A 169 -3.09 -17.82 12.39
CA ILE A 169 -2.45 -19.10 12.03
C ILE A 169 -1.53 -19.57 13.16
N LYS A 170 -0.80 -18.68 13.82
CA LYS A 170 0.09 -19.04 14.94
C LYS A 170 -0.68 -19.53 16.17
N ASP A 171 -1.78 -18.87 16.51
CA ASP A 171 -2.54 -19.17 17.72
C ASP A 171 -3.45 -20.40 17.54
N MET A 172 -4.08 -20.51 16.38
CA MET A 172 -5.15 -21.49 16.13
C MET A 172 -4.75 -22.59 15.13
N GLY A 173 -3.74 -22.34 14.27
CA GLY A 173 -3.33 -23.26 13.21
C GLY A 173 -4.11 -23.14 11.90
N PHE A 174 -5.05 -22.20 11.80
CA PHE A 174 -5.94 -22.04 10.65
C PHE A 174 -5.89 -20.62 10.09
N TRP A 175 -6.19 -20.47 8.79
CA TRP A 175 -6.43 -19.14 8.21
C TRP A 175 -7.74 -18.55 8.73
N PHE A 176 -7.84 -17.23 8.76
CA PHE A 176 -9.11 -16.55 8.98
C PHE A 176 -10.06 -16.86 7.84
N GLY A 177 -11.26 -17.32 8.19
CA GLY A 177 -12.39 -17.27 7.28
C GLY A 177 -12.91 -15.84 7.25
N ILE A 178 -12.42 -15.02 6.32
CA ILE A 178 -13.17 -13.84 5.92
C ILE A 178 -14.36 -14.41 5.17
N GLN A 179 -15.50 -14.54 5.88
CA GLN A 179 -16.77 -14.75 5.20
C GLN A 179 -16.82 -13.63 4.16
N GLU A 180 -16.90 -13.98 2.87
CA GLU A 180 -17.21 -13.00 1.84
C GLU A 180 -18.39 -12.21 2.40
N PHE A 181 -18.14 -10.97 2.83
CA PHE A 181 -19.20 -10.04 3.09
C PHE A 181 -19.77 -9.80 1.72
N THR A 182 -20.69 -10.68 1.33
CA THR A 182 -21.69 -10.38 0.33
C THR A 182 -22.35 -9.16 0.93
N LEU A 183 -21.97 -7.99 0.41
CA LEU A 183 -22.78 -6.79 0.48
C LEU A 183 -24.09 -7.10 -0.29
N GLU A 184 -24.89 -8.02 0.26
CA GLU A 184 -26.32 -7.96 0.05
C GLU A 184 -26.75 -6.72 0.83
N GLY A 185 -26.80 -5.61 0.09
CA GLY A 185 -27.46 -4.41 0.55
C GLY A 185 -28.93 -4.73 0.79
N GLU A 186 -29.36 -4.53 2.03
CA GLU A 186 -30.74 -4.17 2.37
C GLU A 186 -30.75 -2.76 2.98
#